data_AF-I4CDI1-F1
#
_entry.id   AF-I4CDI1-F1
#
_cell.length_a   1.000
_cell.length_b   1.000
_cell.length_c   1.000
_cell.angle_alpha   90.00
_cell.angle_beta   90.00
_cell.angle_gamma   90.00
#
_symmetry.space_group_name_H-M   'P 1'
#
loop_
_entity.id
_entity.type
_entity.pdbx_description
1 polymer ?
#
loop_
_entity_poly.entity_id
_entity_poly.type
_entity_poly.pdbx_seq_one_letter_code
_entity_poly.pdbx_strand_id
1 'polypeptide(L)'
;MNSESSPTLYTVIITGLRSGANKASIADGIARIVKNMDAARVLRKLDALPWTMTRKASRKNAERLSKYLQKIGCDVQVVPPLEIPISDDVGETQILPQTSLLTESQVISSTQFVPVPEQTERAEATSEETPPPPPPTEPPKQDEKPTTVLEPLSLAGILDQTFQICRNRFWKLLAIAAIPYCIMIALIILAGIIALIFGLTDMSFIDDFTPALLIAGIFLIPTALVLFIALFYSSQGALIFAVSVSYLGKQISVRESYNFVFARLAKFILTSLLFTIMILLSLALAVTIGIVLFFVFQAFTSSGWWSAFSWLPLMIIPFYVILKLLLFDKIVIVENVAYMGALSRSWNLLSGKAAGSWPRGYALRLFLLTLLFMLIAATISWVFQTPAALLTAFLPLPEFAKTVLTQLLGTIGSLIATVFAAVCMVVFYYDVRNRKEGFDLQMLAEMTSDTISDE
;
A
#
# COMPACT_ATOMS: atom_id res chain seq x y z
N MET A 1 31.77 4.00 21.35
CA MET A 1 31.83 5.39 20.85
C MET A 1 31.91 5.34 19.34
N ASN A 2 30.77 5.48 18.66
CA ASN A 2 30.69 5.77 17.23
C ASN A 2 29.49 6.70 17.07
N SER A 3 29.75 7.98 16.80
CA SER A 3 28.74 9.01 16.59
C SER A 3 28.21 8.91 15.15
N GLU A 4 27.04 8.32 14.95
CA GLU A 4 26.34 8.40 13.67
C GLU A 4 25.72 9.80 13.52
N SER A 5 26.37 10.66 12.73
CA SER A 5 25.90 12.00 12.41
C SER A 5 24.60 11.95 11.60
N SER A 6 23.57 12.64 12.08
CA SER A 6 22.33 12.94 11.34
C SER A 6 22.64 13.45 9.92
N PRO A 7 21.78 13.24 8.91
CA PRO A 7 22.00 13.81 7.58
C PRO A 7 21.96 15.34 7.68
N THR A 8 23.13 15.98 7.77
CA THR A 8 23.23 17.44 7.83
C THR A 8 22.68 18.00 6.53
N LEU A 9 21.51 18.65 6.63
CA LEU A 9 20.90 19.36 5.52
C LEU A 9 21.70 20.64 5.26
N TYR A 10 22.16 20.81 4.02
CA TYR A 10 22.95 21.96 3.61
C TYR A 10 22.05 23.05 3.07
N THR A 11 22.30 24.28 3.52
CA THR A 11 21.69 25.50 2.98
C THR A 11 22.66 26.14 1.99
N VAL A 12 22.21 26.39 0.76
CA VAL A 12 23.00 27.05 -0.28
C VAL A 12 22.50 28.48 -0.47
N ILE A 13 23.36 29.45 -0.20
CA ILE A 13 23.06 30.88 -0.24
C ILE A 13 23.95 31.53 -1.29
N ILE A 14 23.34 32.31 -2.18
CA ILE A 14 24.08 33.17 -3.11
C ILE A 14 24.33 34.49 -2.37
N THR A 15 25.60 34.83 -2.15
CA THR A 15 26.03 36.01 -1.38
C THR A 15 26.41 37.17 -2.28
N GLY A 16 26.87 36.89 -3.50
CA GLY A 16 27.37 37.90 -4.42
C GLY A 16 27.45 37.41 -5.86
N LEU A 17 27.81 38.32 -6.75
CA LEU A 17 28.10 38.06 -8.16
C LEU A 17 29.54 38.49 -8.44
N ARG A 18 30.29 37.67 -9.18
CA ARG A 18 31.67 37.98 -9.57
C ARG A 18 31.71 39.21 -10.46
N SER A 19 32.60 40.17 -10.16
CA SER A 19 32.77 41.42 -10.89
C SER A 19 32.97 41.16 -12.39
N GLY A 20 32.06 41.70 -13.22
CA GLY A 20 32.08 41.55 -14.69
C GLY A 20 31.12 40.51 -15.27
N ALA A 21 30.35 39.79 -14.46
CA ALA A 21 29.44 38.76 -14.95
C ALA A 21 28.09 39.33 -15.46
N ASN A 22 27.61 38.85 -16.61
CA ASN A 22 26.35 39.28 -17.22
C ASN A 22 25.15 38.70 -16.44
N LYS A 23 24.47 39.55 -15.65
CA LYS A 23 23.31 39.18 -14.81
C LYS A 23 22.21 38.43 -15.59
N ALA A 24 21.97 38.79 -16.85
CA ALA A 24 20.93 38.16 -17.67
C ALA A 24 21.28 36.71 -18.04
N SER A 25 22.53 36.44 -18.37
CA SER A 25 23.02 35.08 -18.68
C SER A 25 23.01 34.17 -17.45
N ILE A 26 23.31 34.72 -16.27
CA ILE A 26 23.24 34.01 -14.99
C ILE A 26 21.80 33.63 -14.65
N ALA A 27 20.86 34.56 -14.85
CA ALA A 27 19.46 34.31 -14.58
C ALA A 27 18.87 33.23 -15.48
N ASP A 28 19.23 33.19 -16.77
CA ASP A 28 18.84 32.12 -17.69
C ASP A 28 19.43 30.77 -17.28
N GLY A 29 20.70 30.74 -16.87
CA GLY A 29 21.36 29.53 -16.38
C GLY A 29 20.68 28.94 -15.13
N ILE A 30 20.28 29.80 -14.18
CA ILE A 30 19.59 29.39 -12.96
C ILE A 30 18.14 28.95 -13.26
N ALA A 31 17.42 29.65 -14.15
CA ALA A 31 16.04 29.31 -14.53
C ALA A 31 15.92 27.91 -15.15
N ARG A 32 16.96 27.43 -15.86
CA ARG A 32 16.98 26.07 -16.43
C ARG A 32 17.05 24.96 -15.38
N ILE A 33 17.60 25.23 -14.20
CA ILE A 33 17.75 24.24 -13.12
C ILE A 33 16.55 24.29 -12.16
N VAL A 34 16.01 25.47 -11.91
CA VAL A 34 14.93 25.65 -10.94
C VAL A 34 13.57 25.44 -11.62
N LYS A 35 12.92 24.29 -11.35
CA LYS A 35 11.55 24.03 -11.80
C LYS A 35 10.61 25.14 -11.31
N ASN A 36 9.75 25.64 -12.22
CA ASN A 36 8.75 26.69 -11.96
C ASN A 36 9.29 28.10 -11.64
N MET A 37 10.47 28.48 -12.15
CA MET A 37 10.98 29.85 -12.00
C MET A 37 11.42 30.44 -13.34
N ASP A 38 10.81 31.55 -13.74
CA ASP A 38 11.12 32.25 -14.99
C ASP A 38 12.34 33.17 -14.82
N ALA A 39 13.11 33.40 -15.89
CA ALA A 39 14.36 34.16 -15.86
C ALA A 39 14.17 35.59 -15.33
N ALA A 40 13.03 36.22 -15.64
CA ALA A 40 12.68 37.55 -15.11
C ALA A 40 12.47 37.56 -13.58
N ARG A 41 11.99 36.45 -13.01
CA ARG A 41 11.79 36.31 -11.55
C ARG A 41 13.11 36.02 -10.83
N VAL A 42 14.02 35.30 -11.49
CA VAL A 42 15.38 35.06 -10.99
C VAL A 42 16.19 36.36 -10.98
N LEU A 43 16.10 37.19 -12.03
CA LEU A 43 16.75 38.51 -12.07
C LEU A 43 16.36 39.38 -10.87
N ARG A 44 15.06 39.48 -10.56
CA ARG A 44 14.59 40.25 -9.40
C ARG A 44 15.16 39.76 -8.07
N LYS A 45 15.44 38.46 -7.94
CA LYS A 45 16.05 37.89 -6.72
C LYS A 45 17.56 38.06 -6.68
N LEU A 46 18.22 38.11 -7.83
CA LEU A 46 19.65 38.44 -7.94
C LEU A 46 19.93 39.92 -7.65
N ASP A 47 18.94 40.81 -7.81
CA ASP A 47 19.04 42.21 -7.36
C ASP A 47 18.81 42.37 -5.85
N ALA A 48 18.28 41.35 -5.17
CA ALA A 48 17.99 41.33 -3.73
C ALA A 48 18.83 40.27 -2.98
N LEU A 49 20.16 40.30 -3.17
CA LEU A 49 21.10 39.44 -2.46
C LEU A 49 21.25 39.87 -0.98
N PRO A 50 21.48 38.93 -0.04
CA PRO A 50 21.73 37.50 -0.22
C PRO A 50 20.45 36.67 -0.43
N TRP A 51 20.50 35.74 -1.39
CA TRP A 51 19.35 34.89 -1.72
C TRP A 51 19.61 33.42 -1.36
N THR A 52 18.79 32.88 -0.46
CA THR A 52 18.79 31.44 -0.15
C THR A 52 18.10 30.64 -1.27
N MET A 53 18.85 29.80 -1.96
CA MET A 53 18.35 29.00 -3.08
C MET A 53 17.68 27.71 -2.63
N THR A 54 18.25 27.04 -1.61
CA THR A 54 17.67 25.86 -0.97
C THR A 54 18.12 25.75 0.48
N ARG A 55 17.21 25.34 1.37
CA ARG A 55 17.46 25.15 2.81
C ARG A 55 17.62 23.68 3.23
N LYS A 56 17.40 22.74 2.29
CA LYS A 56 17.36 21.30 2.57
C LYS A 56 18.03 20.50 1.44
N ALA A 57 19.28 20.83 1.09
CA ALA A 57 20.04 20.06 0.10
C ALA A 57 20.84 18.93 0.78
N SER A 58 20.87 17.74 0.15
CA SER A 58 21.81 16.68 0.51
C SER A 58 23.25 17.10 0.13
N ARG A 59 24.27 16.54 0.80
CA ARG A 59 25.70 16.86 0.58
C ARG A 59 26.09 16.89 -0.90
N LYS A 60 25.78 15.81 -1.62
CA LYS A 60 26.10 15.64 -3.05
C LYS A 60 25.39 16.66 -3.94
N ASN A 61 24.17 17.05 -3.59
CA ASN A 61 23.41 18.06 -4.33
C ASN A 61 23.91 19.49 -4.03
N ALA A 62 24.25 19.78 -2.77
CA ALA A 62 24.84 21.05 -2.38
C ALA A 62 26.19 21.29 -3.07
N GLU A 63 27.02 20.25 -3.19
CA GLU A 63 28.31 20.30 -3.88
C GLU A 63 28.16 20.49 -5.41
N ARG A 64 27.23 19.78 -6.04
CA ARG A 64 26.94 19.96 -7.48
C ARG A 64 26.40 21.35 -7.77
N LEU A 65 25.49 21.84 -6.92
CA LEU A 65 24.88 23.15 -7.07
C LEU A 65 25.90 24.27 -6.85
N SER A 66 26.76 24.17 -5.82
CA SER A 66 27.79 25.16 -5.56
C SER A 66 28.82 25.23 -6.70
N LYS A 67 29.31 24.08 -7.19
CA LYS A 67 30.23 24.02 -8.35
C LYS A 67 29.61 24.64 -9.60
N TYR A 68 28.34 24.36 -9.88
CA TYR A 68 27.64 24.92 -11.03
C TYR A 68 27.43 26.43 -10.93
N LEU A 69 26.99 26.93 -9.77
CA LEU A 69 26.77 28.35 -9.52
C LEU A 69 28.09 29.15 -9.56
N GLN A 70 29.17 28.61 -9.00
CA GLN A 70 30.51 29.21 -9.10
C GLN A 70 30.99 29.27 -10.55
N LYS A 71 30.73 28.22 -11.35
CA LYS A 71 31.08 28.19 -12.78
C LYS A 71 30.35 29.28 -13.59
N ILE A 72 29.14 29.63 -13.18
CA ILE A 72 28.31 30.67 -13.83
C ILE A 72 28.66 32.08 -13.31
N GLY A 73 29.47 32.19 -12.25
CA GLY A 73 29.96 33.47 -11.73
C GLY A 73 29.21 33.99 -10.49
N CYS A 74 28.50 33.12 -9.77
CA CYS A 74 27.90 33.45 -8.47
C CYS A 74 28.86 33.11 -7.32
N ASP A 75 28.94 33.98 -6.32
CA ASP A 75 29.59 33.67 -5.04
C ASP A 75 28.58 32.97 -4.14
N VAL A 76 28.96 31.79 -3.64
CA VAL A 76 28.04 30.86 -2.95
C VAL A 76 28.62 30.45 -1.61
N GLN A 77 27.81 30.59 -0.57
CA GLN A 77 28.08 30.09 0.77
C GLN A 77 27.20 28.87 1.07
N VAL A 78 27.82 27.80 1.57
CA VAL A 78 27.13 26.58 2.00
C VAL A 78 27.24 26.46 3.52
N VAL A 79 26.11 26.28 4.20
CA VAL A 79 26.04 26.15 5.66
C VAL A 79 25.38 24.81 6.01
N PRO A 80 26.02 23.90 6.77
CA PRO A 80 27.39 23.97 7.31
C PRO A 80 28.48 23.86 6.20
N PRO A 81 29.74 24.31 6.45
CA PRO A 81 30.83 24.23 5.47
C PRO A 81 31.07 22.78 5.02
N LEU A 82 31.36 22.58 3.73
CA LEU A 82 31.74 21.26 3.23
C LEU A 82 33.12 20.91 3.79
N GLU A 83 33.22 19.89 4.65
CA GLU A 83 34.51 19.37 5.14
C GLU A 83 35.41 18.97 3.96
N ILE A 84 36.63 19.51 3.97
CA ILE A 84 37.68 19.22 2.99
C ILE A 84 38.20 17.81 3.30
N PRO A 85 38.29 16.89 2.32
CA PRO A 85 38.95 15.61 2.55
C PRO A 85 40.42 15.88 2.91
N ILE A 86 40.87 15.34 4.04
CA ILE A 86 42.29 15.27 4.38
C ILE A 86 42.93 14.45 3.26
N SER A 87 43.82 15.07 2.50
CA SER A 87 44.66 14.37 1.54
C SER A 87 45.64 13.48 2.31
N ASP A 88 45.46 12.17 2.23
CA ASP A 88 46.50 11.20 2.57
C ASP A 88 47.60 11.29 1.50
N ASP A 89 48.47 12.28 1.65
CA ASP A 89 49.75 12.33 0.94
C ASP A 89 50.80 12.97 1.85
N VAL A 90 51.36 12.16 2.76
CA VAL A 90 52.65 12.44 3.40
C VAL A 90 53.37 11.13 3.71
N GLY A 91 54.45 10.89 2.97
CA GLY A 91 55.75 10.63 3.58
C GLY A 91 56.12 9.17 3.86
N GLU A 92 56.95 8.63 2.95
CA GLU A 92 57.96 7.62 3.28
C GLU A 92 58.63 7.95 4.63
N THR A 93 58.47 7.06 5.60
CA THR A 93 59.17 7.15 6.87
C THR A 93 60.59 6.63 6.69
N GLN A 94 61.54 7.56 6.65
CA GLN A 94 62.96 7.29 6.83
C GLN A 94 63.30 7.19 8.34
N ILE A 95 64.18 6.23 8.65
CA ILE A 95 65.07 6.14 9.84
C ILE A 95 64.52 5.38 11.07
N LEU A 96 64.90 4.09 11.15
CA LEU A 96 65.34 3.41 12.39
C LEU A 96 66.64 4.08 12.88
N PRO A 97 66.99 4.14 14.19
CA PRO A 97 67.43 2.89 14.84
C PRO A 97 67.42 2.82 16.41
N GLN A 98 67.75 1.61 16.91
CA GLN A 98 68.53 1.32 18.16
C GLN A 98 67.82 1.57 19.52
N THR A 99 67.90 0.79 20.61
CA THR A 99 68.53 -0.48 21.02
C THR A 99 67.94 -0.84 22.41
N SER A 100 67.88 -2.13 22.75
CA SER A 100 68.07 -2.74 24.09
C SER A 100 67.37 -2.22 25.36
N LEU A 101 66.81 -3.16 26.13
CA LEU A 101 67.13 -3.53 27.54
C LEU A 101 65.87 -4.17 28.15
N LEU A 102 65.88 -5.49 28.45
CA LEU A 102 65.92 -6.07 29.82
C LEU A 102 64.72 -5.65 30.71
N THR A 103 64.01 -6.47 31.50
CA THR A 103 64.04 -7.87 31.92
C THR A 103 62.88 -8.02 32.95
N GLU A 104 62.30 -9.22 33.10
CA GLU A 104 61.52 -9.72 34.27
C GLU A 104 60.19 -9.01 34.62
N SER A 105 59.14 -9.67 35.12
CA SER A 105 59.00 -10.99 35.75
C SER A 105 57.52 -11.42 35.76
N GLN A 106 57.32 -12.74 35.60
CA GLN A 106 56.36 -13.68 36.22
C GLN A 106 54.94 -13.21 36.61
N VAL A 107 53.87 -14.01 36.42
CA VAL A 107 53.49 -15.23 37.18
C VAL A 107 52.40 -15.97 36.34
N ILE A 108 52.61 -17.19 35.82
CA ILE A 108 52.28 -18.54 36.38
C ILE A 108 50.80 -18.65 36.79
N SER A 109 49.94 -19.54 36.28
CA SER A 109 49.95 -21.01 36.39
C SER A 109 48.77 -21.52 35.54
N SER A 110 48.97 -22.46 34.61
CA SER A 110 48.79 -23.93 34.77
C SER A 110 47.30 -24.32 34.87
N THR A 111 46.76 -25.38 34.26
CA THR A 111 47.24 -26.72 33.86
C THR A 111 46.01 -27.33 33.11
N GLN A 112 46.00 -28.37 32.27
CA GLN A 112 46.83 -29.57 32.20
C GLN A 112 46.43 -30.39 30.93
N PHE A 113 47.44 -31.00 30.30
CA PHE A 113 47.56 -32.36 29.72
C PHE A 113 46.65 -32.85 28.55
N VAL A 114 47.11 -33.31 27.35
CA VAL A 114 48.22 -34.24 26.88
C VAL A 114 47.71 -35.72 26.79
N PRO A 115 48.13 -36.61 25.85
CA PRO A 115 48.46 -36.48 24.40
C PRO A 115 48.30 -37.81 23.55
N VAL A 116 48.89 -37.80 22.32
CA VAL A 116 49.65 -38.90 21.61
C VAL A 116 48.94 -39.86 20.62
N PRO A 117 49.64 -40.26 19.52
CA PRO A 117 49.08 -40.68 18.22
C PRO A 117 49.46 -42.12 17.81
N GLU A 118 49.03 -42.60 16.63
CA GLU A 118 49.65 -43.77 15.98
C GLU A 118 49.51 -43.76 14.44
N GLN A 119 50.60 -44.13 13.77
CA GLN A 119 50.84 -44.15 12.31
C GLN A 119 50.59 -45.56 11.70
N THR A 120 50.83 -45.64 10.37
CA THR A 120 51.22 -46.80 9.52
C THR A 120 50.16 -47.11 8.44
N GLU A 121 50.22 -46.54 7.24
CA GLU A 121 51.15 -46.77 6.10
C GLU A 121 50.86 -48.07 5.32
N ARG A 122 50.38 -47.94 4.06
CA ARG A 122 50.70 -48.86 2.96
C ARG A 122 50.51 -48.20 1.59
N ALA A 123 51.53 -48.33 0.75
CA ALA A 123 51.71 -47.73 -0.56
C ALA A 123 51.02 -48.48 -1.72
N GLU A 124 50.64 -47.77 -2.78
CA GLU A 124 50.98 -48.10 -4.19
C GLU A 124 50.63 -46.94 -5.13
N ALA A 125 51.42 -46.79 -6.19
CA ALA A 125 51.54 -45.59 -7.02
C ALA A 125 50.79 -45.67 -8.36
N THR A 126 50.56 -44.49 -8.94
CA THR A 126 50.46 -44.15 -10.39
C THR A 126 49.06 -44.07 -11.00
N SER A 127 48.53 -42.85 -11.18
CA SER A 127 48.30 -42.20 -12.49
C SER A 127 47.68 -40.80 -12.31
N GLU A 128 48.07 -39.88 -13.19
CA GLU A 128 47.75 -38.45 -13.21
C GLU A 128 46.24 -38.13 -13.28
N GLU A 129 45.77 -37.23 -12.41
CA GLU A 129 44.75 -36.23 -12.80
C GLU A 129 44.78 -35.04 -11.83
N THR A 130 45.11 -33.85 -12.34
CA THR A 130 45.15 -32.59 -11.60
C THR A 130 43.70 -32.13 -11.31
N PRO A 131 43.26 -31.94 -10.05
CA PRO A 131 41.95 -31.37 -9.77
C PRO A 131 41.94 -29.85 -10.08
N PRO A 132 40.83 -29.30 -10.62
CA PRO A 132 40.73 -27.89 -10.98
C PRO A 132 40.74 -26.99 -9.72
N PRO A 133 41.19 -25.71 -9.85
CA PRO A 133 41.29 -24.79 -8.72
C PRO A 133 39.92 -24.49 -8.10
N PRO A 134 39.85 -24.27 -6.76
CA PRO A 134 38.61 -23.94 -6.08
C PRO A 134 38.01 -22.61 -6.59
N PRO A 135 36.67 -22.50 -6.70
CA PRO A 135 36.02 -21.27 -7.13
C PRO A 135 36.31 -20.12 -6.14
N PRO A 136 36.39 -18.86 -6.60
CA PRO A 136 36.64 -17.72 -5.73
C PRO A 136 35.55 -17.62 -4.66
N THR A 137 35.96 -17.56 -3.40
CA THR A 137 35.11 -17.19 -2.27
C THR A 137 34.46 -15.83 -2.54
N GLU A 138 33.16 -15.82 -2.81
CA GLU A 138 32.35 -14.59 -2.78
C GLU A 138 32.47 -13.97 -1.37
N PRO A 139 32.74 -12.66 -1.26
CA PRO A 139 32.71 -11.99 0.04
C PRO A 139 31.30 -12.11 0.65
N PRO A 140 31.18 -12.13 1.99
CA PRO A 140 29.90 -12.29 2.65
C PRO A 140 28.93 -11.21 2.16
N LYS A 141 27.75 -11.62 1.73
CA LYS A 141 26.63 -10.72 1.43
C LYS A 141 26.36 -9.90 2.68
N GLN A 142 26.91 -8.69 2.71
CA GLN A 142 26.50 -7.67 3.66
C GLN A 142 25.01 -7.44 3.39
N ASP A 143 24.20 -7.62 4.43
CA ASP A 143 22.82 -7.17 4.46
C ASP A 143 22.84 -5.64 4.28
N GLU A 144 22.83 -5.19 3.02
CA GLU A 144 22.46 -3.84 2.67
C GLU A 144 21.04 -3.63 3.20
N LYS A 145 20.92 -2.98 4.36
CA LYS A 145 19.70 -2.22 4.68
C LYS A 145 19.39 -1.41 3.42
N PRO A 146 18.22 -1.61 2.78
CA PRO A 146 17.93 -0.86 1.58
C PRO A 146 17.88 0.60 1.99
N THR A 147 18.85 1.40 1.52
CA THR A 147 18.68 2.84 1.43
C THR A 147 17.44 3.04 0.57
N THR A 148 16.32 3.39 1.21
CA THR A 148 15.00 3.55 0.63
C THR A 148 15.01 4.73 -0.35
N VAL A 149 15.58 4.50 -1.53
CA VAL A 149 15.25 5.25 -2.72
C VAL A 149 13.85 4.77 -3.10
N LEU A 150 12.89 5.65 -2.90
CA LEU A 150 11.46 5.46 -3.11
C LEU A 150 11.15 5.12 -4.58
N GLU A 151 11.38 3.87 -4.95
CA GLU A 151 10.94 3.37 -6.24
C GLU A 151 9.42 3.17 -6.19
N PRO A 152 8.66 3.72 -7.15
CA PRO A 152 7.22 3.49 -7.22
C PRO A 152 6.91 1.99 -7.25
N LEU A 153 6.10 1.49 -6.32
CA LEU A 153 5.73 0.07 -6.27
C LEU A 153 5.17 -0.39 -7.64
N SER A 154 5.76 -1.43 -8.21
CA SER A 154 5.19 -2.12 -9.38
C SER A 154 3.98 -2.98 -8.96
N LEU A 155 3.26 -3.66 -9.88
CA LEU A 155 2.22 -4.65 -9.46
C LEU A 155 2.80 -5.60 -8.43
N ALA A 156 4.00 -6.10 -8.76
CA ALA A 156 4.64 -7.14 -8.02
C ALA A 156 4.98 -6.61 -6.63
N GLY A 157 5.43 -5.35 -6.53
CA GLY A 157 5.64 -4.69 -5.23
C GLY A 157 4.35 -4.56 -4.41
N ILE A 158 3.24 -4.13 -5.02
CA ILE A 158 1.94 -4.03 -4.33
C ILE A 158 1.46 -5.41 -3.87
N LEU A 159 1.58 -6.42 -4.74
CA LEU A 159 1.13 -7.78 -4.47
C LEU A 159 2.02 -8.47 -3.43
N ASP A 160 3.33 -8.30 -3.51
CA ASP A 160 4.29 -8.81 -2.54
C ASP A 160 4.03 -8.20 -1.16
N GLN A 161 3.86 -6.88 -1.08
CA GLN A 161 3.50 -6.23 0.18
C GLN A 161 2.14 -6.71 0.72
N THR A 162 1.18 -6.96 -0.17
CA THR A 162 -0.12 -7.55 0.20
C THR A 162 0.06 -8.95 0.78
N PHE A 163 0.86 -9.81 0.14
CA PHE A 163 1.15 -11.16 0.63
C PHE A 163 1.91 -11.14 1.95
N GLN A 164 2.88 -10.24 2.13
CA GLN A 164 3.62 -10.09 3.37
C GLN A 164 2.71 -9.70 4.54
N ILE A 165 1.84 -8.69 4.35
CA ILE A 165 0.87 -8.29 5.38
C ILE A 165 -0.11 -9.42 5.69
N CYS A 166 -0.64 -10.07 4.65
CA CYS A 166 -1.54 -11.20 4.82
C CYS A 166 -0.85 -12.33 5.58
N ARG A 167 0.37 -12.72 5.21
CA ARG A 167 1.11 -13.81 5.86
C ARG A 167 1.42 -13.52 7.32
N ASN A 168 1.88 -12.32 7.64
CA ASN A 168 2.36 -11.99 8.98
C ASN A 168 1.23 -11.78 10.00
N ARG A 169 0.04 -11.37 9.55
CA ARG A 169 -1.08 -11.02 10.44
C ARG A 169 -2.43 -11.63 10.04
N PHE A 170 -2.40 -12.70 9.23
CA PHE A 170 -3.58 -13.32 8.64
C PHE A 170 -4.70 -13.54 9.65
N TRP A 171 -4.39 -14.22 10.77
CA TRP A 171 -5.38 -14.65 11.75
C TRP A 171 -6.12 -13.49 12.40
N LYS A 172 -5.45 -12.35 12.64
CA LYS A 172 -6.11 -11.17 13.20
C LYS A 172 -7.03 -10.50 12.19
N LEU A 173 -6.59 -10.39 10.93
CA LEU A 173 -7.40 -9.83 9.85
C LEU A 173 -8.61 -10.73 9.53
N LEU A 174 -8.40 -12.04 9.50
CA LEU A 174 -9.45 -13.03 9.33
C LEU A 174 -10.44 -13.00 10.50
N ALA A 175 -9.97 -12.88 11.74
CA ALA A 175 -10.86 -12.76 12.89
C ALA A 175 -11.77 -11.51 12.81
N ILE A 176 -11.21 -10.37 12.40
CA ILE A 176 -12.00 -9.15 12.16
C ILE A 176 -13.03 -9.40 11.05
N ALA A 177 -12.63 -9.99 9.93
CA ALA A 177 -13.55 -10.27 8.85
C ALA A 177 -14.64 -11.29 9.24
N ALA A 178 -14.32 -12.31 10.05
CA ALA A 178 -15.19 -13.43 10.37
C ALA A 178 -16.27 -13.12 11.42
N ILE A 179 -16.00 -12.27 12.42
CA ILE A 179 -16.95 -11.91 13.49
C ILE A 179 -18.37 -11.61 12.96
N PRO A 180 -18.58 -10.70 12.00
CA PRO A 180 -19.91 -10.36 11.52
C PRO A 180 -20.56 -11.47 10.71
N TYR A 181 -19.78 -12.30 10.02
CA TYR A 181 -20.31 -13.49 9.34
C TYR A 181 -20.78 -14.52 10.36
N CYS A 182 -20.04 -14.76 11.44
CA CYS A 182 -20.47 -15.63 12.52
C CYS A 182 -21.76 -15.13 13.18
N ILE A 183 -21.88 -13.83 13.44
CA ILE A 183 -23.11 -13.22 13.96
C ILE A 183 -24.26 -13.41 12.96
N MET A 184 -24.03 -13.14 11.68
CA MET A 184 -25.05 -13.30 10.65
C MET A 184 -25.52 -14.75 10.53
N ILE A 185 -24.59 -15.72 10.52
CA ILE A 185 -24.91 -17.15 10.48
C ILE A 185 -25.70 -17.56 11.72
N ALA A 186 -25.30 -17.11 12.91
CA ALA A 186 -26.05 -17.38 14.14
C ALA A 186 -27.48 -16.82 14.08
N LEU A 187 -27.66 -15.61 13.53
CA LEU A 187 -28.98 -15.01 13.34
C LEU A 187 -29.82 -15.74 12.30
N ILE A 188 -29.22 -16.20 11.21
CA ILE A 188 -29.90 -17.00 10.18
C ILE A 188 -30.35 -18.34 10.77
N ILE A 189 -29.49 -19.02 11.52
CA ILE A 189 -29.83 -20.28 12.21
C ILE A 189 -30.96 -20.03 13.20
N LEU A 190 -30.88 -18.98 14.02
CA LEU A 190 -31.92 -18.61 14.97
C LEU A 190 -33.25 -18.33 14.26
N ALA A 191 -33.24 -17.55 13.18
CA ALA A 191 -34.42 -17.27 12.37
C ALA A 191 -35.00 -18.55 11.75
N GLY A 192 -34.16 -19.47 11.28
CA GLY A 192 -34.58 -20.77 10.74
C GLY A 192 -35.22 -21.68 11.80
N ILE A 193 -34.66 -21.72 13.02
CA ILE A 193 -35.25 -22.46 14.15
C ILE A 193 -36.61 -21.87 14.52
N ILE A 194 -36.72 -20.54 14.61
CA ILE A 194 -37.99 -19.86 14.85
C ILE A 194 -38.99 -20.24 13.76
N ALA A 195 -38.60 -20.12 12.48
CA ALA A 195 -39.47 -20.48 11.36
C ALA A 195 -39.96 -21.93 11.45
N LEU A 196 -39.10 -22.88 11.83
CA LEU A 196 -39.46 -24.29 12.01
C LEU A 196 -40.44 -24.51 13.18
N ILE A 197 -40.24 -23.84 14.31
CA ILE A 197 -41.14 -23.94 15.49
C ILE A 197 -42.55 -23.40 15.16
N PHE A 198 -42.61 -22.31 14.40
CA PHE A 198 -43.87 -21.66 14.03
C PHE A 198 -44.49 -22.21 12.73
N GLY A 199 -43.91 -23.26 12.14
CA GLY A 199 -44.42 -23.85 10.88
C GLY A 199 -44.34 -22.92 9.67
N LEU A 200 -43.47 -21.90 9.71
CA LEU A 200 -43.28 -20.87 8.68
C LEU A 200 -42.39 -21.34 7.51
N THR A 201 -42.16 -22.66 7.40
CA THR A 201 -41.26 -23.25 6.40
C THR A 201 -41.96 -23.55 5.08
N ASP A 202 -43.29 -23.64 5.09
CA ASP A 202 -44.08 -23.98 3.91
C ASP A 202 -44.43 -22.71 3.12
N MET A 203 -44.21 -22.74 1.80
CA MET A 203 -44.54 -21.61 0.90
C MET A 203 -46.04 -21.31 0.82
N SER A 204 -46.91 -22.18 1.34
CA SER A 204 -48.36 -21.94 1.51
C SER A 204 -48.66 -20.80 2.50
N PHE A 205 -47.67 -20.40 3.30
CA PHE A 205 -47.74 -19.21 4.15
C PHE A 205 -48.05 -17.92 3.38
N ILE A 206 -47.72 -17.84 2.08
CA ILE A 206 -48.01 -16.68 1.24
C ILE A 206 -49.54 -16.46 1.08
N ASP A 207 -50.34 -17.51 1.24
CA ASP A 207 -51.80 -17.42 1.18
C ASP A 207 -52.43 -17.09 2.56
N ASP A 208 -51.74 -17.43 3.66
CA ASP A 208 -52.16 -17.22 5.05
C ASP A 208 -51.52 -15.97 5.68
N PHE A 209 -51.56 -14.81 5.01
CA PHE A 209 -51.13 -13.54 5.61
C PHE A 209 -52.08 -13.13 6.74
N THR A 210 -51.78 -13.56 7.97
CA THR A 210 -52.47 -13.05 9.16
C THR A 210 -52.00 -11.61 9.46
N PRO A 211 -52.87 -10.75 10.02
CA PRO A 211 -52.49 -9.40 10.45
C PRO A 211 -51.28 -9.38 11.39
N ALA A 212 -51.12 -10.42 12.22
CA ALA A 212 -49.98 -10.54 13.14
C ALA A 212 -48.64 -10.70 12.41
N LEU A 213 -48.60 -11.46 11.31
CA LEU A 213 -47.40 -11.67 10.50
C LEU A 213 -47.03 -10.42 9.69
N LEU A 214 -48.04 -9.68 9.22
CA LEU A 214 -47.84 -8.38 8.59
C LEU A 214 -47.19 -7.38 9.56
N ILE A 215 -47.71 -7.28 10.78
CA ILE A 215 -47.14 -6.42 11.82
C ILE A 215 -45.71 -6.86 12.16
N ALA A 216 -45.47 -8.17 12.36
CA ALA A 216 -44.15 -8.69 12.63
C ALA A 216 -43.15 -8.38 11.49
N GLY A 217 -43.56 -8.54 10.23
CA GLY A 217 -42.74 -8.22 9.05
C GLY A 217 -42.35 -6.74 8.97
N ILE A 218 -43.28 -5.83 9.27
CA ILE A 218 -43.04 -4.37 9.27
C ILE A 218 -41.93 -3.98 10.25
N PHE A 219 -41.82 -4.65 11.40
CA PHE A 219 -40.76 -4.35 12.38
C PHE A 219 -39.50 -5.19 12.19
N LEU A 220 -39.64 -6.48 11.88
CA LEU A 220 -38.52 -7.42 11.83
C LEU A 220 -37.64 -7.19 10.59
N ILE A 221 -38.24 -6.91 9.42
CA ILE A 221 -37.48 -6.74 8.17
C ILE A 221 -36.58 -5.48 8.24
N PRO A 222 -37.08 -4.28 8.61
CA PRO A 222 -36.22 -3.11 8.74
C PRO A 222 -35.16 -3.28 9.84
N THR A 223 -35.52 -3.92 10.95
CA THR A 223 -34.56 -4.18 12.04
C THR A 223 -33.43 -5.10 11.58
N ALA A 224 -33.75 -6.19 10.88
CA ALA A 224 -32.77 -7.11 10.31
C ALA A 224 -31.91 -6.41 9.25
N LEU A 225 -32.50 -5.55 8.42
CA LEU A 225 -31.79 -4.76 7.42
C LEU A 225 -30.80 -3.79 8.06
N VAL A 226 -31.23 -3.05 9.08
CA VAL A 226 -30.36 -2.11 9.83
C VAL A 226 -29.20 -2.87 10.48
N LEU A 227 -29.48 -4.02 11.10
CA LEU A 227 -28.47 -4.88 11.70
C LEU A 227 -27.47 -5.41 10.66
N PHE A 228 -27.96 -5.88 9.52
CA PHE A 228 -27.13 -6.35 8.41
C PHE A 228 -26.20 -5.25 7.90
N ILE A 229 -26.73 -4.05 7.65
CA ILE A 229 -25.97 -2.86 7.23
C ILE A 229 -24.91 -2.54 8.30
N ALA A 230 -25.29 -2.46 9.57
CA ALA A 230 -24.37 -2.15 10.66
C ALA A 230 -23.21 -3.17 10.76
N LEU A 231 -23.50 -4.46 10.67
CA LEU A 231 -22.50 -5.53 10.71
C LEU A 231 -21.58 -5.50 9.48
N PHE A 232 -22.13 -5.28 8.29
CA PHE A 232 -21.37 -5.21 7.05
C PHE A 232 -20.38 -4.03 7.05
N TYR A 233 -20.87 -2.82 7.32
CA TYR A 233 -20.02 -1.62 7.30
C TYR A 233 -19.04 -1.55 8.48
N SER A 234 -19.42 -2.06 9.66
CA SER A 234 -18.48 -2.16 10.79
C SER A 234 -17.33 -3.11 10.49
N SER A 235 -17.60 -4.25 9.85
CA SER A 235 -16.58 -5.19 9.37
C SER A 235 -15.59 -4.53 8.41
N GLN A 236 -16.13 -3.91 7.36
CA GLN A 236 -15.30 -3.31 6.31
C GLN A 236 -14.44 -2.18 6.87
N GLY A 237 -15.04 -1.29 7.68
CA GLY A 237 -14.30 -0.21 8.32
C GLY A 237 -13.21 -0.73 9.26
N ALA A 238 -13.50 -1.78 10.04
CA ALA A 238 -12.55 -2.34 11.00
C ALA A 238 -11.38 -3.02 10.27
N LEU A 239 -11.66 -3.71 9.17
CA LEU A 239 -10.64 -4.34 8.33
C LEU A 239 -9.74 -3.27 7.67
N ILE A 240 -10.33 -2.21 7.12
CA ILE A 240 -9.57 -1.08 6.54
C ILE A 240 -8.62 -0.46 7.58
N PHE A 241 -9.14 -0.17 8.78
CA PHE A 241 -8.34 0.39 9.86
C PHE A 241 -7.23 -0.56 10.31
N ALA A 242 -7.56 -1.85 10.52
CA ALA A 242 -6.59 -2.86 10.95
C ALA A 242 -5.44 -3.04 9.95
N VAL A 243 -5.76 -3.04 8.65
CA VAL A 243 -4.72 -3.09 7.61
C VAL A 243 -3.91 -1.80 7.59
N SER A 244 -4.54 -0.64 7.71
CA SER A 244 -3.84 0.65 7.78
C SER A 244 -2.84 0.69 8.94
N VAL A 245 -3.24 0.27 10.14
CA VAL A 245 -2.37 0.15 11.32
C VAL A 245 -1.24 -0.85 11.06
N SER A 246 -1.52 -1.98 10.41
CA SER A 246 -0.49 -2.97 10.04
C SER A 246 0.50 -2.44 9.01
N TYR A 247 0.04 -1.65 8.04
CA TYR A 247 0.87 -1.03 7.02
C TYR A 247 1.86 -0.05 7.64
N LEU A 248 1.42 0.68 8.67
CA LEU A 248 2.25 1.59 9.47
C LEU A 248 3.15 0.88 10.50
N GLY A 249 3.22 -0.45 10.49
CA GLY A 249 4.07 -1.24 11.40
C GLY A 249 3.52 -1.42 12.81
N LYS A 250 2.38 -0.82 13.15
CA LYS A 250 1.75 -0.90 14.48
C LYS A 250 1.06 -2.26 14.71
N GLN A 251 0.83 -2.63 15.98
CA GLN A 251 0.17 -3.89 16.31
C GLN A 251 -1.35 -3.82 16.12
N ILE A 252 -1.93 -4.86 15.50
CA ILE A 252 -3.39 -4.96 15.31
C ILE A 252 -4.06 -5.45 16.61
N SER A 253 -5.07 -4.72 17.07
CA SER A 253 -6.04 -5.12 18.08
C SER A 253 -7.46 -5.15 17.48
N VAL A 254 -8.15 -6.28 17.64
CA VAL A 254 -9.51 -6.51 17.08
C VAL A 254 -10.51 -5.53 17.70
N ARG A 255 -10.51 -5.43 19.04
CA ARG A 255 -11.43 -4.55 19.78
C ARG A 255 -11.25 -3.08 19.43
N GLU A 256 -9.98 -2.65 19.34
CA GLU A 256 -9.64 -1.28 18.98
C GLU A 256 -10.13 -0.93 17.58
N SER A 257 -9.98 -1.87 16.63
CA SER A 257 -10.42 -1.70 15.24
C SER A 257 -11.93 -1.45 15.14
N TYR A 258 -12.74 -2.19 15.90
CA TYR A 258 -14.19 -1.98 15.93
C TYR A 258 -14.57 -0.69 16.66
N ASN A 259 -13.98 -0.41 17.83
CA ASN A 259 -14.26 0.81 18.59
C ASN A 259 -13.97 2.08 17.78
N PHE A 260 -12.86 2.09 17.04
CA PHE A 260 -12.47 3.20 16.16
C PHE A 260 -13.52 3.47 15.08
N VAL A 261 -14.16 2.41 14.57
CA VAL A 261 -15.13 2.50 13.48
C VAL A 261 -16.52 2.84 13.98
N PHE A 262 -16.93 2.36 15.16
CA PHE A 262 -18.26 2.67 15.71
C PHE A 262 -18.50 4.18 15.89
N ALA A 263 -17.48 4.95 16.28
CA ALA A 263 -17.57 6.41 16.36
C ALA A 263 -17.79 7.09 15.00
N ARG A 264 -17.47 6.41 13.89
CA ARG A 264 -17.52 6.93 12.51
C ARG A 264 -18.52 6.20 11.64
N LEU A 265 -19.21 5.19 12.16
CA LEU A 265 -20.04 4.27 11.39
C LEU A 265 -21.16 5.02 10.67
N ALA A 266 -21.82 5.97 11.34
CA ALA A 266 -22.87 6.78 10.73
C ALA A 266 -22.36 7.60 9.52
N LYS A 267 -21.18 8.22 9.65
CA LYS A 267 -20.55 8.96 8.55
C LYS A 267 -20.19 8.03 7.40
N PHE A 268 -19.68 6.83 7.71
CA PHE A 268 -19.32 5.83 6.71
C PHE A 268 -20.53 5.28 5.96
N ILE A 269 -21.59 4.89 6.66
CA ILE A 269 -22.86 4.43 6.08
C ILE A 269 -23.46 5.52 5.19
N LEU A 270 -23.55 6.76 5.69
CA LEU A 270 -24.17 7.85 4.93
C LEU A 270 -23.34 8.25 3.70
N THR A 271 -22.00 8.17 3.79
CA THR A 271 -21.14 8.35 2.62
C THR A 271 -21.27 7.20 1.62
N SER A 272 -21.44 5.97 2.10
CA SER A 272 -21.70 4.84 1.20
C SER A 272 -23.06 4.92 0.53
N LEU A 273 -24.09 5.41 1.22
CA LEU A 273 -25.42 5.64 0.63
C LEU A 273 -25.30 6.65 -0.51
N LEU A 274 -24.57 7.73 -0.28
CA LEU A 274 -24.30 8.75 -1.27
C LEU A 274 -23.48 8.22 -2.46
N PHE A 275 -22.47 7.38 -2.22
CA PHE A 275 -21.75 6.64 -3.26
C PHE A 275 -22.72 5.82 -4.12
N THR A 276 -23.64 5.07 -3.49
CA THR A 276 -24.66 4.29 -4.19
C THR A 276 -25.60 5.20 -5.01
N ILE A 277 -26.02 6.34 -4.46
CA ILE A 277 -26.85 7.32 -5.19
C ILE A 277 -26.10 7.85 -6.43
N MET A 278 -24.81 8.14 -6.33
CA MET A 278 -24.01 8.60 -7.47
C MET A 278 -23.89 7.52 -8.55
N ILE A 279 -23.74 6.25 -8.17
CA ILE A 279 -23.74 5.13 -9.11
C ILE A 279 -25.12 5.01 -9.78
N LEU A 280 -26.19 5.01 -9.00
CA LEU A 280 -27.56 4.91 -9.53
C LEU A 280 -27.88 6.06 -10.47
N LEU A 281 -27.45 7.29 -10.15
CA LEU A 281 -27.63 8.45 -11.02
C LEU A 281 -26.84 8.29 -12.32
N SER A 282 -25.60 7.82 -12.26
CA SER A 282 -24.79 7.55 -13.46
C SER A 282 -25.37 6.44 -14.33
N LEU A 283 -25.94 5.40 -13.71
CA LEU A 283 -26.64 4.32 -14.39
C LEU A 283 -27.94 4.81 -15.01
N ALA A 284 -28.76 5.58 -14.28
CA ALA A 284 -29.99 6.16 -14.77
C ALA A 284 -29.73 7.07 -15.98
N LEU A 285 -28.65 7.86 -15.95
CA LEU A 285 -28.22 8.66 -17.08
C LEU A 285 -27.86 7.77 -18.29
N ALA A 286 -27.04 6.73 -18.09
CA ALA A 286 -26.69 5.78 -19.15
C ALA A 286 -27.92 5.06 -19.71
N VAL A 287 -28.86 4.63 -18.87
CA VAL A 287 -30.11 3.99 -19.32
C VAL A 287 -30.97 4.97 -20.10
N THR A 288 -31.12 6.20 -19.63
CA THR A 288 -31.91 7.24 -20.30
C THR A 288 -31.35 7.54 -21.70
N ILE A 289 -30.03 7.72 -21.81
CA ILE A 289 -29.36 7.91 -23.11
C ILE A 289 -29.55 6.66 -23.98
N GLY A 290 -29.45 5.46 -23.41
CA GLY A 290 -29.63 4.20 -24.13
C GLY A 290 -31.02 4.04 -24.73
N ILE A 291 -32.06 4.39 -23.98
CA ILE A 291 -33.46 4.40 -24.43
C ILE A 291 -33.66 5.43 -25.55
N VAL A 292 -33.12 6.64 -25.40
CA VAL A 292 -33.22 7.67 -26.44
C VAL A 292 -32.55 7.20 -27.73
N LEU A 293 -31.33 6.66 -27.64
CA LEU A 293 -30.61 6.12 -28.79
C LEU A 293 -31.38 4.95 -29.42
N PHE A 294 -31.97 4.06 -28.63
CA PHE A 294 -32.79 2.96 -29.12
C PHE A 294 -33.90 3.44 -30.07
N PHE A 295 -34.70 4.41 -29.63
CA PHE A 295 -35.81 4.96 -30.43
C PHE A 295 -35.31 5.73 -31.65
N VAL A 296 -34.21 6.49 -31.52
CA VAL A 296 -33.61 7.20 -32.66
C VAL A 296 -33.16 6.22 -33.74
N PHE A 297 -32.44 5.15 -33.38
CA PHE A 297 -31.97 4.16 -34.37
C PHE A 297 -33.09 3.30 -34.96
N GLN A 298 -34.16 3.04 -34.20
CA GLN A 298 -35.35 2.37 -34.73
C GLN A 298 -36.00 3.15 -35.88
N ALA A 299 -35.85 4.48 -35.91
CA ALA A 299 -36.38 5.29 -37.01
C ALA A 299 -35.58 5.13 -38.32
N PHE A 300 -34.32 4.69 -38.26
CA PHE A 300 -33.44 4.57 -39.44
C PHE A 300 -33.34 3.14 -39.99
N THR A 301 -33.60 2.14 -39.18
CA THR A 301 -33.46 0.73 -39.54
C THR A 301 -34.52 -0.11 -38.81
N SER A 302 -34.92 -1.26 -39.37
CA SER A 302 -36.03 -2.10 -38.85
C SER A 302 -35.60 -3.34 -38.01
N SER A 303 -34.32 -3.70 -38.05
CA SER A 303 -33.72 -4.86 -37.38
C SER A 303 -33.12 -4.62 -35.96
N GLY A 304 -33.82 -4.88 -34.86
CA GLY A 304 -33.42 -4.45 -33.49
C GLY A 304 -32.03 -4.83 -32.89
N TRP A 305 -31.14 -5.56 -33.57
CA TRP A 305 -29.84 -6.01 -33.05
C TRP A 305 -28.81 -4.89 -32.83
N TRP A 306 -28.87 -3.77 -33.57
CA TRP A 306 -27.95 -2.63 -33.33
C TRP A 306 -28.12 -2.03 -31.93
N SER A 307 -29.29 -2.20 -31.31
CA SER A 307 -29.55 -1.67 -29.97
C SER A 307 -28.59 -2.24 -28.95
N ALA A 308 -28.27 -3.53 -29.03
CA ALA A 308 -27.32 -4.17 -28.12
C ALA A 308 -25.93 -3.51 -28.18
N PHE A 309 -25.50 -3.03 -29.36
CA PHE A 309 -24.23 -2.35 -29.53
C PHE A 309 -24.22 -0.93 -28.94
N SER A 310 -25.36 -0.25 -28.81
CA SER A 310 -25.41 1.07 -28.18
C SER A 310 -25.33 0.97 -26.65
N TRP A 311 -25.82 -0.10 -26.01
CA TRP A 311 -25.78 -0.25 -24.56
C TRP A 311 -24.38 -0.44 -23.98
N LEU A 312 -23.51 -1.16 -24.70
CA LEU A 312 -22.17 -1.52 -24.24
C LEU A 312 -21.27 -0.29 -23.95
N PRO A 313 -21.11 0.70 -24.85
CA PRO A 313 -20.33 1.90 -24.55
C PRO A 313 -20.97 2.77 -23.46
N LEU A 314 -22.30 2.74 -23.31
CA LEU A 314 -22.98 3.51 -22.28
C LEU A 314 -22.71 2.98 -20.86
N MET A 315 -22.52 1.66 -20.71
CA MET A 315 -22.13 1.05 -19.43
C MET A 315 -20.72 1.44 -18.97
N ILE A 316 -19.89 1.99 -19.86
CA ILE A 316 -18.58 2.55 -19.49
C ILE A 316 -18.74 3.74 -18.53
N ILE A 317 -19.85 4.48 -18.62
CA ILE A 317 -20.11 5.67 -17.78
C ILE A 317 -20.22 5.30 -16.29
N PRO A 318 -21.19 4.47 -15.85
CA PRO A 318 -21.30 4.07 -14.45
C PRO A 318 -20.08 3.28 -13.99
N PHE A 319 -19.50 2.46 -14.86
CA PHE A 319 -18.28 1.73 -14.57
C PHE A 319 -17.09 2.66 -14.24
N TYR A 320 -16.90 3.72 -15.04
CA TYR A 320 -15.86 4.72 -14.79
C TYR A 320 -16.09 5.49 -13.48
N VAL A 321 -17.35 5.82 -13.16
CA VAL A 321 -17.74 6.45 -11.89
C VAL A 321 -17.40 5.55 -10.70
N ILE A 322 -17.76 4.25 -10.77
CA ILE A 322 -17.41 3.26 -9.74
C ILE A 322 -15.90 3.22 -9.52
N LEU A 323 -15.12 3.09 -10.60
CA LEU A 323 -13.66 3.04 -10.51
C LEU A 323 -13.09 4.28 -9.83
N LYS A 324 -13.57 5.48 -10.17
CA LYS A 324 -13.09 6.75 -9.60
C LYS A 324 -13.48 6.96 -8.13
N LEU A 325 -14.54 6.32 -7.69
CA LEU A 325 -15.05 6.46 -6.35
C LEU A 325 -14.62 5.30 -5.43
N LEU A 326 -13.98 4.26 -5.96
CA LEU A 326 -13.67 3.01 -5.23
C LEU A 326 -12.76 3.17 -4.00
N LEU A 327 -12.05 4.31 -3.84
CA LEU A 327 -11.21 4.59 -2.66
C LEU A 327 -11.92 5.42 -1.58
N PHE A 328 -13.21 5.73 -1.75
CA PHE A 328 -13.95 6.57 -0.80
C PHE A 328 -13.96 5.98 0.61
N ASP A 329 -14.07 4.66 0.74
CA ASP A 329 -14.13 3.97 2.01
C ASP A 329 -12.85 4.15 2.82
N LYS A 330 -11.68 4.06 2.16
CA LYS A 330 -10.37 4.32 2.75
C LYS A 330 -10.26 5.76 3.22
N ILE A 331 -10.72 6.71 2.42
CA ILE A 331 -10.69 8.14 2.77
C ILE A 331 -11.58 8.41 4.00
N VAL A 332 -12.77 7.83 4.08
CA VAL A 332 -13.66 8.04 5.23
C VAL A 332 -13.06 7.50 6.53
N ILE A 333 -12.47 6.31 6.48
CA ILE A 333 -11.94 5.65 7.67
C ILE A 333 -10.56 6.20 8.07
N VAL A 334 -9.66 6.40 7.11
CA VAL A 334 -8.27 6.78 7.35
C VAL A 334 -8.09 8.30 7.41
N GLU A 335 -8.72 9.07 6.51
CA GLU A 335 -8.60 10.54 6.48
C GLU A 335 -9.68 11.25 7.30
N ASN A 336 -10.68 10.53 7.82
CA ASN A 336 -11.80 11.08 8.58
C ASN A 336 -12.60 12.17 7.81
N VAL A 337 -12.57 12.12 6.47
CA VAL A 337 -13.33 13.00 5.57
C VAL A 337 -14.57 12.26 5.09
N ALA A 338 -15.76 12.87 5.16
CA ALA A 338 -17.04 12.21 4.83
C ALA A 338 -17.79 12.88 3.66
N TYR A 339 -18.84 12.21 3.20
CA TYR A 339 -19.82 12.70 2.21
C TYR A 339 -19.17 13.07 0.86
N MET A 340 -19.60 14.19 0.27
CA MET A 340 -19.06 14.73 -0.99
C MET A 340 -17.57 15.01 -0.91
N GLY A 341 -17.06 15.40 0.26
CA GLY A 341 -15.64 15.60 0.48
C GLY A 341 -14.84 14.33 0.21
N ALA A 342 -15.30 13.19 0.71
CA ALA A 342 -14.66 11.89 0.50
C ALA A 342 -14.71 11.45 -0.97
N LEU A 343 -15.86 11.63 -1.63
CA LEU A 343 -16.05 11.24 -3.02
C LEU A 343 -15.21 12.08 -3.99
N SER A 344 -15.21 13.41 -3.80
CA SER A 344 -14.37 14.33 -4.58
C SER A 344 -12.89 14.00 -4.37
N ARG A 345 -12.50 13.72 -3.13
CA ARG A 345 -11.15 13.28 -2.79
C ARG A 345 -10.76 11.99 -3.50
N SER A 346 -11.61 10.96 -3.50
CA SER A 346 -11.37 9.70 -4.23
C SER A 346 -11.19 9.96 -5.72
N TRP A 347 -12.05 10.79 -6.31
CA TRP A 347 -11.97 11.15 -7.71
C TRP A 347 -10.65 11.84 -8.04
N ASN A 348 -10.21 12.77 -7.19
CA ASN A 348 -8.95 13.49 -7.35
C ASN A 348 -7.74 12.56 -7.19
N LEU A 349 -7.75 11.64 -6.22
CA LEU A 349 -6.69 10.64 -6.03
C LEU A 349 -6.56 9.69 -7.23
N LEU A 350 -7.67 9.34 -7.89
CA LEU A 350 -7.64 8.48 -9.07
C LEU A 350 -7.55 9.23 -10.42
N SER A 351 -7.40 10.55 -10.40
CA SER A 351 -7.26 11.39 -11.60
C SER A 351 -5.81 11.65 -12.00
N GLY A 352 -5.58 11.91 -13.29
CA GLY A 352 -4.24 12.18 -13.81
C GLY A 352 -3.42 10.92 -14.13
N LYS A 353 -2.15 11.17 -14.47
CA LYS A 353 -1.22 10.16 -14.96
C LYS A 353 -0.19 9.79 -13.89
N ALA A 354 0.12 8.52 -13.80
CA ALA A 354 1.12 7.97 -12.90
C ALA A 354 2.41 7.71 -13.67
N ALA A 355 3.55 8.12 -13.10
CA ALA A 355 4.88 7.88 -13.67
C ALA A 355 5.30 6.41 -13.48
N GLY A 356 6.22 5.93 -14.34
CA GLY A 356 6.81 4.58 -14.29
C GLY A 356 6.41 3.64 -15.43
N SER A 357 6.90 2.40 -15.38
CA SER A 357 6.69 1.32 -16.36
C SER A 357 5.25 0.76 -16.39
N TRP A 358 4.41 1.19 -15.46
CA TRP A 358 3.05 0.72 -15.22
C TRP A 358 2.01 1.58 -15.98
N PRO A 359 0.83 1.04 -16.41
CA PRO A 359 -0.20 1.78 -17.12
C PRO A 359 -0.42 3.21 -16.62
N ARG A 360 -0.52 4.14 -17.59
CA ARG A 360 -0.34 5.57 -17.34
C ARG A 360 -1.37 6.21 -16.42
N GLY A 361 -2.54 5.62 -16.17
CA GLY A 361 -3.60 6.23 -15.34
C GLY A 361 -3.90 5.46 -14.06
N TYR A 362 -4.04 6.15 -12.93
CA TYR A 362 -4.31 5.54 -11.62
C TYR A 362 -5.57 4.66 -11.61
N ALA A 363 -6.66 5.12 -12.25
CA ALA A 363 -7.89 4.35 -12.37
C ALA A 363 -7.71 3.03 -13.16
N LEU A 364 -6.85 3.03 -14.20
CA LEU A 364 -6.54 1.81 -14.94
C LEU A 364 -5.69 0.84 -14.11
N ARG A 365 -4.76 1.37 -13.29
CA ARG A 365 -4.00 0.54 -12.34
C ARG A 365 -4.94 -0.15 -11.36
N LEU A 366 -5.85 0.63 -10.79
CA LEU A 366 -6.85 0.13 -9.87
C LEU A 366 -7.74 -0.91 -10.55
N PHE A 367 -8.20 -0.64 -11.78
CA PHE A 367 -8.99 -1.61 -12.53
C PHE A 367 -8.25 -2.94 -12.73
N LEU A 368 -7.01 -2.91 -13.24
CA LEU A 368 -6.21 -4.12 -13.43
C LEU A 368 -5.97 -4.87 -12.13
N LEU A 369 -5.72 -4.13 -11.06
CA LEU A 369 -5.53 -4.67 -9.72
C LEU A 369 -6.81 -5.35 -9.21
N THR A 370 -7.96 -4.68 -9.33
CA THR A 370 -9.27 -5.25 -8.96
C THR A 370 -9.66 -6.45 -9.82
N LEU A 371 -9.29 -6.45 -11.11
CA LEU A 371 -9.52 -7.56 -12.02
C LEU A 371 -8.65 -8.77 -11.63
N LEU A 372 -7.39 -8.54 -11.31
CA LEU A 372 -6.50 -9.57 -10.78
C LEU A 372 -7.06 -10.16 -9.48
N PHE A 373 -7.53 -9.32 -8.55
CA PHE A 373 -8.11 -9.83 -7.31
C PHE A 373 -9.46 -10.49 -7.50
N MET A 374 -10.28 -10.04 -8.44
CA MET A 374 -11.50 -10.75 -8.80
C MET A 374 -11.16 -12.16 -9.29
N LEU A 375 -10.12 -12.33 -10.12
CA LEU A 375 -9.66 -13.65 -10.55
C LEU A 375 -9.15 -14.50 -9.37
N ILE A 376 -8.32 -13.94 -8.48
CA ILE A 376 -7.81 -14.64 -7.29
C ILE A 376 -8.97 -15.01 -6.33
N ALA A 377 -9.92 -14.11 -6.11
CA ALA A 377 -11.09 -14.37 -5.29
C ALA A 377 -11.99 -15.46 -5.88
N ALA A 378 -12.15 -15.46 -7.21
CA ALA A 378 -12.86 -16.51 -7.93
C ALA A 378 -12.14 -17.84 -7.77
N THR A 379 -10.83 -17.92 -7.99
CA THR A 379 -10.08 -19.18 -7.84
C THR A 379 -10.15 -19.72 -6.42
N ILE A 380 -9.98 -18.87 -5.40
CA ILE A 380 -10.18 -19.26 -4.00
C ILE A 380 -11.61 -19.82 -3.81
N SER A 381 -12.63 -19.12 -4.31
CA SER A 381 -14.01 -19.58 -4.20
C SER A 381 -14.25 -20.94 -4.87
N TRP A 382 -13.70 -21.17 -6.07
CA TRP A 382 -13.78 -22.46 -6.76
C TRP A 382 -13.04 -23.58 -6.01
N VAL A 383 -11.91 -23.29 -5.38
CA VAL A 383 -11.18 -24.26 -4.55
C VAL A 383 -12.02 -24.75 -3.37
N PHE A 384 -12.87 -23.90 -2.79
CA PHE A 384 -13.75 -24.30 -1.68
C PHE A 384 -15.11 -24.83 -2.14
N GLN A 385 -15.66 -24.33 -3.25
CA GLN A 385 -16.97 -24.75 -3.74
C GLN A 385 -16.94 -26.10 -4.47
N THR A 386 -15.84 -26.44 -5.17
CA THR A 386 -15.78 -27.72 -5.91
C THR A 386 -15.81 -28.95 -4.99
N PRO A 387 -15.09 -29.01 -3.85
CA PRO A 387 -15.21 -30.14 -2.92
C PRO A 387 -16.60 -30.20 -2.30
N ALA A 388 -17.23 -29.05 -2.00
CA ALA A 388 -18.59 -29.02 -1.49
C ALA A 388 -19.59 -29.62 -2.50
N ALA A 389 -19.49 -29.23 -3.78
CA ALA A 389 -20.32 -29.75 -4.85
C ALA A 389 -20.10 -31.26 -5.05
N LEU A 390 -18.86 -31.74 -5.02
CA LEU A 390 -18.56 -33.17 -5.12
C LEU A 390 -19.12 -33.95 -3.91
N LEU A 391 -18.88 -33.49 -2.69
CA LEU A 391 -19.40 -34.13 -1.47
C LEU A 391 -20.93 -34.23 -1.50
N THR A 392 -21.61 -33.15 -1.89
CA THR A 392 -23.09 -33.11 -1.96
C THR A 392 -23.68 -33.91 -3.12
N ALA A 393 -22.92 -34.13 -4.19
CA ALA A 393 -23.34 -34.97 -5.31
C ALA A 393 -23.19 -36.47 -5.01
N PHE A 394 -22.13 -36.87 -4.29
CA PHE A 394 -21.83 -38.29 -4.04
C PHE A 394 -22.33 -38.82 -2.69
N LEU A 395 -22.53 -37.95 -1.69
CA LEU A 395 -23.03 -38.37 -0.39
C LEU A 395 -24.56 -38.19 -0.31
N PRO A 396 -25.31 -39.22 0.13
CA PRO A 396 -26.74 -39.12 0.36
C PRO A 396 -27.03 -38.34 1.65
N LEU A 397 -26.83 -37.03 1.59
CA LEU A 397 -27.11 -36.11 2.69
C LEU A 397 -28.53 -35.54 2.57
N PRO A 398 -29.21 -35.23 3.68
CA PRO A 398 -30.42 -34.41 3.66
C PRO A 398 -30.18 -33.07 2.96
N GLU A 399 -31.16 -32.53 2.24
CA GLU A 399 -31.01 -31.28 1.47
C GLU A 399 -30.51 -30.10 2.34
N PHE A 400 -31.03 -29.98 3.57
CA PHE A 400 -30.53 -28.99 4.53
C PHE A 400 -29.03 -29.12 4.80
N ALA A 401 -28.52 -30.35 4.98
CA ALA A 401 -27.10 -30.59 5.21
C ALA A 401 -26.24 -30.23 3.98
N LYS A 402 -26.76 -30.47 2.76
CA LYS A 402 -26.08 -30.04 1.52
C LYS A 402 -25.97 -28.51 1.42
N THR A 403 -27.06 -27.80 1.74
CA THR A 403 -27.07 -26.33 1.75
C THR A 403 -26.10 -25.78 2.78
N VAL A 404 -26.13 -26.30 4.01
CA VAL A 404 -25.24 -25.85 5.08
C VAL A 404 -23.77 -26.10 4.71
N LEU A 405 -23.43 -27.29 4.21
CA LEU A 405 -22.06 -27.63 3.80
C LEU A 405 -21.55 -26.69 2.69
N THR A 406 -22.36 -26.47 1.65
CA THR A 406 -22.02 -25.60 0.52
C THR A 406 -21.84 -24.15 0.97
N GLN A 407 -22.74 -23.66 1.81
CA GLN A 407 -22.67 -22.30 2.34
C GLN A 407 -21.45 -22.09 3.24
N LEU A 408 -21.14 -23.05 4.12
CA LEU A 408 -19.97 -22.96 5.01
C LEU A 408 -18.66 -22.91 4.23
N LEU A 409 -18.45 -23.84 3.29
CA LEU A 409 -17.24 -23.87 2.47
C LEU A 409 -17.12 -22.62 1.60
N GLY A 410 -18.21 -22.19 0.96
CA GLY A 410 -18.24 -20.95 0.18
C GLY A 410 -17.93 -19.70 1.03
N THR A 411 -18.44 -19.65 2.27
CA THR A 411 -18.18 -18.55 3.21
C THR A 411 -16.71 -18.50 3.61
N ILE A 412 -16.06 -19.65 3.87
CA ILE A 412 -14.63 -19.70 4.17
C ILE A 412 -13.81 -19.12 2.99
N GLY A 413 -14.09 -19.57 1.77
CA GLY A 413 -13.38 -19.07 0.58
C GLY A 413 -13.56 -17.56 0.40
N SER A 414 -14.78 -17.05 0.53
CA SER A 414 -15.07 -15.62 0.40
C SER A 414 -14.44 -14.76 1.52
N LEU A 415 -14.34 -15.27 2.75
CA LEU A 415 -13.67 -14.58 3.86
C LEU A 415 -12.19 -14.36 3.57
N ILE A 416 -11.50 -15.41 3.11
CA ILE A 416 -10.07 -15.34 2.76
C ILE A 416 -9.87 -14.34 1.61
N ALA A 417 -10.70 -14.42 0.57
CA ALA A 417 -10.65 -13.50 -0.56
C ALA A 417 -10.89 -12.05 -0.14
N THR A 418 -11.83 -11.81 0.77
CA THR A 418 -12.17 -10.47 1.28
C THR A 418 -11.00 -9.85 2.04
N VAL A 419 -10.34 -10.62 2.92
CA VAL A 419 -9.14 -10.15 3.64
C VAL A 419 -8.06 -9.74 2.66
N PHE A 420 -7.78 -10.58 1.66
CA PHE A 420 -6.74 -10.32 0.68
C PHE A 420 -7.04 -9.07 -0.17
N ALA A 421 -8.29 -8.95 -0.66
CA ALA A 421 -8.73 -7.78 -1.42
C ALA A 421 -8.67 -6.49 -0.57
N ALA A 422 -9.08 -6.55 0.69
CA ALA A 422 -9.03 -5.41 1.59
C ALA A 422 -7.59 -4.95 1.84
N VAL A 423 -6.66 -5.89 2.08
CA VAL A 423 -5.24 -5.57 2.27
C VAL A 423 -4.70 -4.84 1.06
N CYS A 424 -4.94 -5.38 -0.13
CA CYS A 424 -4.38 -4.77 -1.32
C CYS A 424 -4.98 -3.40 -1.63
N MET A 425 -6.29 -3.24 -1.44
CA MET A 425 -6.94 -1.94 -1.65
C MET A 425 -6.37 -0.85 -0.74
N VAL A 426 -5.99 -1.19 0.50
CA VAL A 426 -5.32 -0.26 1.42
C VAL A 426 -3.88 0.02 0.99
N VAL A 427 -3.11 -1.01 0.60
CA VAL A 427 -1.74 -0.83 0.08
C VAL A 427 -1.74 0.07 -1.14
N PHE A 428 -2.66 -0.16 -2.09
CA PHE A 428 -2.82 0.67 -3.28
C PHE A 428 -3.23 2.11 -2.93
N TYR A 429 -4.12 2.29 -1.96
CA TYR A 429 -4.49 3.62 -1.47
C TYR A 429 -3.26 4.39 -0.95
N TYR A 430 -2.41 3.75 -0.14
CA TYR A 430 -1.16 4.36 0.33
C TYR A 430 -0.15 4.60 -0.80
N ASP A 431 -0.01 3.69 -1.78
CA ASP A 431 0.83 3.90 -2.96
C ASP A 431 0.41 5.14 -3.76
N VAL A 432 -0.88 5.31 -4.01
CA VAL A 432 -1.43 6.49 -4.70
C VAL A 432 -1.13 7.76 -3.91
N ARG A 433 -1.33 7.72 -2.59
CA ARG A 433 -1.09 8.87 -1.71
C ARG A 433 0.41 9.22 -1.64
N ASN A 434 1.28 8.24 -1.54
CA ASN A 434 2.73 8.41 -1.56
C ASN A 434 3.19 9.10 -2.86
N ARG A 435 2.68 8.66 -4.01
CA ARG A 435 3.06 9.25 -5.31
C ARG A 435 2.54 10.65 -5.54
N LYS A 436 1.35 10.97 -5.02
CA LYS A 436 0.72 12.28 -5.26
C LYS A 436 1.04 13.32 -4.22
N GLU A 437 1.21 12.89 -2.98
CA GLU A 437 1.26 13.78 -1.82
C GLU A 437 2.61 13.70 -1.11
N GLY A 438 3.47 12.75 -1.48
CA GLY A 438 4.74 12.51 -0.79
C GLY A 438 4.50 12.09 0.67
N PHE A 439 3.42 11.37 0.96
CA PHE A 439 3.01 11.01 2.32
C PHE A 439 4.12 10.26 3.10
N ASP A 440 4.94 9.46 2.41
CA ASP A 440 6.12 8.84 3.01
C ASP A 440 7.14 9.86 3.59
N LEU A 441 7.33 11.00 2.92
CA LEU A 441 8.18 12.09 3.45
C LEU A 441 7.57 12.75 4.69
N GLN A 442 6.24 12.78 4.80
CA GLN A 442 5.55 13.29 5.99
C GLN A 442 5.74 12.34 7.16
N MET A 443 5.61 11.03 6.91
CA MET A 443 5.86 10.00 7.92
C MET A 443 7.32 10.01 8.41
N LEU A 444 8.30 10.14 7.49
CA LEU A 444 9.71 10.25 7.86
C LEU A 444 10.00 11.53 8.65
N ALA A 445 9.34 12.64 8.31
CA ALA A 445 9.46 13.89 9.07
C ALA A 445 8.86 13.77 10.48
N GLU A 446 7.74 13.07 10.63
CA GLU A 446 7.09 12.83 11.93
C GLU A 446 7.91 11.89 12.83
N MET A 447 8.45 10.79 12.27
CA MET A 447 9.34 9.89 13.01
C MET A 447 10.62 10.59 13.50
N THR A 448 11.19 11.48 12.67
CA THR A 448 12.38 12.24 13.05
C THR A 448 12.07 13.35 14.06
N SER A 449 10.85 13.92 14.08
CA SER A 449 10.47 14.87 15.12
C SER A 449 10.21 14.21 16.48
N ASP A 450 9.57 13.04 16.51
CA ASP A 450 9.28 12.32 17.76
C ASP A 450 10.57 11.84 18.44
N THR A 451 11.56 11.41 17.66
CA THR A 451 12.88 11.02 18.18
C THR A 451 13.62 12.21 18.82
N ILE A 452 13.38 13.44 18.35
CA ILE A 452 13.99 14.67 18.89
C ILE A 452 13.23 15.18 20.14
N SER A 453 11.97 14.78 20.35
CA SER A 453 11.19 15.19 21.54
C SER A 453 11.36 14.26 22.74
N ASP A 454 11.85 13.04 22.53
CA ASP A 454 12.14 12.06 23.59
C ASP A 454 13.61 12.12 24.10
N GLU A 455 14.46 12.95 23.47
CA GLU A 455 15.78 13.39 23.97
C GLU A 455 15.71 14.79 24.59
#